data_AF-A0A0L6Z6R1-F1
#
_entry.id   AF-A0A0L6Z6R1-F1
#
_cell.length_a   1.000
_cell.length_b   1.000
_cell.length_c   1.000
_cell.angle_alpha   90.00
_cell.angle_beta   90.00
_cell.angle_gamma   90.00
#
_symmetry.space_group_name_H-M   'P 1'
#
loop_
_entity.id
_entity.type
_entity.pdbx_description
1 polymer ?
#
loop_
_entity_poly.entity_id
_entity_poly.type
_entity_poly.pdbx_seq_one_letter_code
_entity_poly.pdbx_strand_id
1 'polypeptide(L)'
;MRQFKNNESILIASISSSPILLAKAGVLEGKKYCAGLFEEDIDKYDFLNPECIVKAPLVTDGNLVTAMGMAYREFAIEVARKLNLDCDEGWFSGIKKPIKAEDYTFFRNDK
;
A
#
# COMPACT_ATOMS: atom_id res chain seq x y z
N MET A 1 -15.87 4.01 -4.95
CA MET A 1 -14.52 3.59 -5.40
C MET A 1 -14.53 2.93 -6.78
N ARG A 2 -15.51 2.06 -7.12
CA ARG A 2 -15.60 1.39 -8.45
C ARG A 2 -15.41 2.30 -9.67
N GLN A 3 -15.93 3.53 -9.63
CA GLN A 3 -15.78 4.52 -10.71
C GLN A 3 -14.33 4.89 -11.05
N PHE A 4 -13.36 4.54 -10.20
CA PHE A 4 -11.94 4.81 -10.39
C PHE A 4 -11.18 3.61 -11.00
N LYS A 5 -11.85 2.49 -11.25
CA LYS A 5 -11.24 1.35 -11.93
C LYS A 5 -10.72 1.78 -13.31
N ASN A 6 -9.47 1.44 -13.62
CA ASN A 6 -8.76 1.80 -14.86
C ASN A 6 -8.65 3.31 -15.13
N ASN A 7 -8.92 4.16 -14.14
CA ASN A 7 -8.70 5.59 -14.26
C ASN A 7 -7.25 5.91 -13.90
N GLU A 8 -6.44 6.20 -14.92
CA GLU A 8 -5.01 6.54 -14.79
C GLU A 8 -4.78 8.05 -14.57
N SER A 9 -5.81 8.91 -14.71
CA SER A 9 -5.65 10.38 -14.64
C SER A 9 -5.70 10.96 -13.23
N ILE A 10 -6.10 10.16 -12.24
CA ILE A 10 -6.13 10.53 -10.83
C ILE A 10 -5.09 9.73 -10.06
N LEU A 11 -4.38 10.36 -9.13
CA LEU A 11 -3.54 9.63 -8.19
C LEU A 11 -4.44 8.90 -7.16
N ILE A 12 -4.23 7.59 -6.99
CA ILE A 12 -4.90 6.80 -5.94
C ILE A 12 -3.86 6.45 -4.89
N ALA A 13 -4.02 6.99 -3.69
CA ALA A 13 -3.10 6.77 -2.57
C ALA A 13 -3.86 6.15 -1.38
N SER A 14 -3.39 5.01 -0.87
CA SER A 14 -4.08 4.26 0.18
C SER A 14 -3.11 3.65 1.18
N ILE A 15 -3.34 3.86 2.48
CA ILE A 15 -2.42 3.45 3.54
C ILE A 15 -3.11 2.57 4.59
N SER A 16 -2.33 1.74 5.27
CA SER A 16 -2.78 0.85 6.34
C SER A 16 -3.76 -0.19 5.79
N SER A 17 -4.91 -0.42 6.42
CA SER A 17 -5.92 -1.38 5.97
C SER A 17 -6.80 -0.90 4.80
N SER A 18 -6.75 0.39 4.46
CA SER A 18 -7.61 0.97 3.42
C SER A 18 -7.45 0.39 2.00
N PRO A 19 -6.27 -0.12 1.54
CA PRO A 19 -6.15 -0.75 0.23
C PRO A 19 -7.09 -1.94 0.03
N ILE A 20 -7.48 -2.63 1.11
CA ILE A 20 -8.44 -3.74 1.07
C ILE A 20 -9.81 -3.27 0.56
N LEU A 21 -10.22 -2.03 0.87
CA LEU A 21 -11.47 -1.45 0.36
C LEU A 21 -11.39 -1.17 -1.15
N LEU A 22 -10.20 -0.80 -1.64
CA LEU A 22 -9.95 -0.64 -3.08
C LEU A 22 -9.94 -1.99 -3.80
N ALA A 23 -9.35 -3.03 -3.20
CA ALA A 23 -9.39 -4.40 -3.71
C ALA A 23 -10.84 -4.89 -3.83
N LYS A 24 -11.63 -4.75 -2.77
CA LYS A 24 -13.07 -5.10 -2.76
C LYS A 24 -13.88 -4.31 -3.80
N ALA A 25 -13.43 -3.11 -4.15
CA ALA A 25 -14.04 -2.29 -5.19
C ALA A 25 -13.57 -2.64 -6.62
N GLY A 26 -12.66 -3.60 -6.79
CA GLY A 26 -12.09 -3.99 -8.09
C GLY A 26 -11.09 -3.00 -8.67
N VAL A 27 -10.65 -2.01 -7.88
CA VAL A 27 -9.71 -0.96 -8.33
C VAL A 27 -8.28 -1.50 -8.41
N LEU A 28 -7.96 -2.53 -7.63
CA LEU A 28 -6.63 -3.16 -7.56
C LEU A 28 -6.49 -4.41 -8.44
N GLU A 29 -7.49 -4.74 -9.27
CA GLU A 29 -7.40 -5.88 -10.18
C GLU A 29 -6.19 -5.74 -11.10
N GLY A 30 -5.29 -6.72 -11.06
CA GLY A 30 -4.06 -6.72 -11.86
C GLY A 30 -2.96 -5.78 -11.40
N LYS A 31 -3.16 -5.01 -10.32
CA LYS A 31 -2.14 -4.09 -9.77
C LYS A 31 -1.38 -4.73 -8.61
N LYS A 32 -0.10 -4.40 -8.46
CA LYS A 32 0.68 -4.73 -7.26
C LYS A 32 0.42 -3.70 -6.16
N TYR A 33 0.25 -4.16 -4.93
CA TYR A 33 0.00 -3.29 -3.78
C TYR A 33 0.49 -3.91 -2.47
N CYS A 34 0.64 -3.10 -1.42
CA CYS A 34 0.76 -3.59 -0.05
C CYS A 34 -0.44 -3.10 0.78
N ALA A 35 -0.74 -3.81 1.87
CA ALA A 35 -1.85 -3.48 2.76
C ALA A 35 -1.56 -3.98 4.17
N GLY A 36 -2.03 -3.22 5.17
CA GLY A 36 -2.09 -3.69 6.55
C GLY A 36 -3.14 -4.79 6.68
N LEU A 37 -2.71 -6.03 6.52
CA LEU A 37 -3.52 -7.24 6.56
C LEU A 37 -2.71 -8.37 7.20
N PHE A 38 -3.38 -9.18 8.01
CA PHE A 38 -2.79 -10.40 8.58
C PHE A 38 -2.76 -11.51 7.52
N GLU A 39 -1.74 -12.35 7.53
CA GLU A 39 -1.61 -13.46 6.55
C GLU A 39 -2.85 -14.37 6.56
N GLU A 40 -3.40 -14.64 7.75
CA GLU A 40 -4.55 -15.51 7.93
C GLU A 40 -5.84 -14.94 7.31
N ASP A 41 -5.86 -13.67 6.90
CA ASP A 41 -7.00 -13.04 6.25
C ASP A 41 -6.87 -12.96 4.72
N ILE A 42 -5.68 -13.20 4.16
CA ILE A 42 -5.44 -13.10 2.71
C ILE A 42 -6.36 -14.08 1.96
N ASP A 43 -6.41 -15.33 2.41
CA ASP A 43 -7.21 -16.38 1.77
C ASP A 43 -8.69 -16.37 2.17
N LYS A 44 -9.10 -15.50 3.11
CA LYS A 44 -10.50 -15.40 3.56
C LYS A 44 -11.39 -14.62 2.60
N TYR A 45 -10.79 -13.81 1.73
CA TYR A 45 -11.50 -12.88 0.87
C TYR A 45 -11.24 -13.20 -0.59
N ASP A 46 -12.28 -13.63 -1.31
CA ASP A 46 -12.25 -13.99 -2.73
C ASP A 46 -11.79 -12.86 -3.68
N PHE A 47 -11.95 -11.61 -3.25
CA PHE A 47 -11.52 -10.42 -3.99
C PHE A 47 -10.02 -10.08 -3.81
N LEU A 48 -9.30 -10.80 -2.93
CA LEU A 48 -7.85 -10.64 -2.78
C LEU A 48 -7.13 -11.66 -3.65
N ASN A 49 -6.15 -11.20 -4.42
CA ASN A 49 -5.20 -12.06 -5.10
C ASN A 49 -3.86 -12.01 -4.34
N PRO A 50 -3.42 -13.10 -3.69
CA PRO A 50 -2.16 -13.14 -2.93
C PRO A 50 -0.96 -12.72 -3.77
N GLU A 51 -0.94 -13.07 -5.06
CA GLU A 51 0.16 -12.73 -5.98
C GLU A 51 0.27 -11.21 -6.22
N CYS A 52 -0.80 -10.44 -5.98
CA CYS A 52 -0.80 -8.99 -6.10
C CYS A 52 -0.33 -8.29 -4.81
N ILE A 53 -0.28 -8.99 -3.67
CA ILE A 53 0.09 -8.44 -2.38
C ILE A 53 1.61 -8.55 -2.18
N VAL A 54 2.28 -7.41 -2.13
CA VAL A 54 3.73 -7.31 -1.94
C VAL A 54 4.04 -7.02 -0.47
N LYS A 55 4.96 -7.78 0.12
CA LYS A 55 5.48 -7.56 1.49
C LYS A 55 6.53 -6.45 1.48
N ALA A 56 6.06 -5.20 1.48
CA ALA A 56 6.89 -4.01 1.40
C ALA A 56 6.24 -2.85 2.17
N PRO A 57 7.03 -1.87 2.65
CA PRO A 57 6.49 -0.70 3.34
C PRO A 57 5.62 0.15 2.42
N LEU A 58 5.98 0.23 1.14
CA LEU A 58 5.32 1.03 0.12
C LEU A 58 5.43 0.32 -1.23
N VAL A 59 4.36 0.41 -2.02
CA VAL A 59 4.29 -0.11 -3.39
C VAL A 59 3.68 0.95 -4.29
N THR A 60 4.36 1.25 -5.39
CA THR A 60 3.87 2.11 -6.46
C THR A 60 3.65 1.28 -7.72
N ASP A 61 2.46 1.37 -8.32
CA ASP A 61 2.10 0.72 -9.59
C ASP A 61 1.33 1.71 -10.47
N GLY A 62 2.02 2.34 -11.42
CA GLY A 62 1.47 3.44 -12.22
C GLY A 62 1.04 4.64 -11.38
N ASN A 63 -0.27 4.93 -11.39
CA ASN A 63 -0.94 5.99 -10.61
C ASN A 63 -1.41 5.53 -9.21
N LEU A 64 -1.09 4.30 -8.81
CA LEU A 64 -1.41 3.77 -7.49
C LEU A 64 -0.21 3.88 -6.55
N VAL A 65 -0.44 4.39 -5.35
CA VAL A 65 0.51 4.34 -4.22
C VAL A 65 -0.19 3.64 -3.05
N THR A 66 0.38 2.55 -2.57
CA THR A 66 -0.09 1.87 -1.36
C THR A 66 1.02 1.76 -0.33
N ALA A 67 0.67 1.80 0.96
CA ALA A 67 1.65 1.74 2.04
C ALA A 67 1.12 1.02 3.29
N MET A 68 2.06 0.45 4.03
CA MET A 68 1.85 -0.04 5.39
C MET A 68 1.66 1.14 6.33
N GLY A 69 0.84 1.00 7.37
CA GLY A 69 0.55 2.10 8.30
C GLY A 69 1.80 2.70 8.97
N MET A 70 2.83 1.87 9.20
CA MET A 70 4.11 2.30 9.76
C MET A 70 5.01 3.08 8.78
N ALA A 71 4.72 3.02 7.47
CA ALA A 71 5.44 3.71 6.41
C ALA A 71 4.76 5.04 6.02
N TYR A 72 4.10 5.70 6.98
CA TYR A 72 3.32 6.92 6.75
C TYR A 72 4.17 8.08 6.19
N ARG A 73 5.46 8.11 6.53
CA ARG A 73 6.41 9.07 5.98
C ARG A 73 6.68 8.81 4.50
N GLU A 74 7.10 7.60 4.18
CA GLU A 74 7.42 7.18 2.80
C GLU A 74 6.19 7.38 1.91
N PHE A 75 5.00 7.06 2.44
CA PHE A 75 3.72 7.33 1.81
C PHE A 75 3.52 8.82 1.50
N ALA A 76 3.69 9.71 2.50
CA ALA A 76 3.50 11.14 2.31
C ALA A 76 4.48 11.73 1.27
N ILE A 77 5.75 11.32 1.32
CA ILE A 77 6.79 11.76 0.37
C ILE A 77 6.47 11.27 -1.05
N GLU A 78 6.11 10.01 -1.23
CA GLU A 78 5.79 9.45 -2.55
C GLU A 78 4.55 10.10 -3.16
N VAL A 79 3.50 10.32 -2.36
CA VAL A 79 2.29 11.02 -2.80
C VAL A 79 2.61 12.43 -3.25
N ALA A 80 3.40 13.17 -2.47
CA ALA A 80 3.78 14.53 -2.82
C ALA A 80 4.62 14.58 -4.12
N ARG A 81 5.55 13.65 -4.30
CA ARG A 81 6.32 13.48 -5.55
C ARG A 81 5.40 13.21 -6.75
N LYS A 82 4.42 12.31 -6.61
CA LYS A 82 3.42 12.02 -7.66
C LYS A 82 2.54 13.22 -8.01
N LEU A 83 2.38 14.17 -7.09
CA LEU A 83 1.67 15.42 -7.30
C LEU A 83 2.57 16.56 -7.80
N ASN A 84 3.86 16.28 -8.09
CA ASN A 84 4.87 17.27 -8.48
C ASN A 84 5.06 18.39 -7.44
N LEU A 85 4.89 18.07 -6.16
CA LEU A 85 5.21 18.97 -5.06
C LEU A 85 6.68 18.83 -4.69
N ASP A 86 7.33 19.96 -4.43
CA ASP A 86 8.71 19.98 -3.93
C ASP A 86 8.71 19.48 -2.47
N CYS A 87 9.44 18.38 -2.22
CA CYS A 87 9.51 17.73 -0.92
C CYS A 87 10.96 17.33 -0.66
N ASP A 88 11.57 17.99 0.32
CA ASP A 88 12.90 17.64 0.79
C ASP A 88 12.90 16.23 1.38
N GLU A 89 13.93 15.42 1.08
CA GLU A 89 14.01 14.04 1.58
C GLU A 89 14.12 13.95 3.11
N GLY A 90 14.55 15.04 3.75
CA GLY A 90 14.61 15.23 5.19
C GLY A 90 13.26 15.59 5.82
N TRP A 91 12.22 15.90 5.04
CA TRP A 91 10.88 16.04 5.59
C TRP A 91 10.50 14.74 6.31
N PHE A 92 10.11 14.89 7.58
CA PHE A 92 9.77 13.81 8.51
C PHE A 92 10.93 12.87 8.94
N SER A 93 12.21 13.24 8.81
CA SER A 93 13.33 12.30 9.09
C SER A 93 13.32 11.66 10.50
N GLY A 94 13.30 10.32 10.54
CA GLY A 94 13.45 9.41 11.70
C GLY A 94 13.96 8.02 11.25
N ILE A 95 14.30 7.11 12.19
CA ILE A 95 15.19 5.93 12.03
C ILE A 95 15.06 5.20 10.68
N LYS A 96 16.15 5.18 9.90
CA LYS A 96 16.31 4.37 8.69
C LYS A 96 16.85 2.97 9.04
N LYS A 97 15.96 1.99 9.13
CA LYS A 97 16.35 0.57 9.15
C LYS A 97 16.35 0.00 7.72
N PRO A 98 17.19 -0.98 7.42
CA PRO A 98 17.05 -1.73 6.17
C PRO A 98 15.66 -2.36 6.12
N ILE A 99 15.00 -2.25 4.97
CA ILE A 99 13.67 -2.79 4.71
C ILE A 99 13.81 -4.28 4.41
N LYS A 100 13.15 -5.15 5.18
CA LYS A 100 13.04 -6.58 4.88
C LYS A 100 11.59 -7.01 4.78
N ALA A 101 11.29 -8.01 3.94
CA ALA A 101 9.92 -8.47 3.73
C ALA A 101 9.27 -8.96 5.03
N GLU A 102 10.05 -9.61 5.90
CA GLU A 102 9.60 -10.16 7.18
C GLU A 102 9.14 -9.07 8.15
N ASP A 103 9.63 -7.83 8.00
CA ASP A 103 9.18 -6.69 8.81
C ASP A 103 7.74 -6.25 8.48
N TYR A 104 7.17 -6.76 7.37
CA TYR A 104 5.85 -6.42 6.86
C TYR A 104 4.91 -7.62 6.71
N THR A 105 5.28 -8.76 7.29
CA THR A 105 4.45 -9.96 7.38
C THR A 105 3.92 -10.07 8.79
N PHE A 106 2.59 -10.03 8.97
CA PHE A 106 1.95 -10.04 10.28
C PHE A 106 1.04 -11.25 10.42
N PHE A 107 1.17 -11.94 11.54
CA PHE A 107 0.28 -13.02 11.95
C PHE A 107 -0.48 -12.57 13.21
N ARG A 108 -1.71 -13.05 13.39
CA ARG A 108 -2.33 -12.97 14.71
C ARG A 108 -1.57 -13.96 15.57
N ASN A 109 -0.93 -13.51 16.65
CA ASN A 109 -0.43 -14.45 17.63
C ASN A 109 -1.62 -15.22 18.19
N ASP A 110 -1.77 -16.48 17.80
CA ASP A 110 -2.54 -17.45 18.56
C ASP A 110 -1.84 -17.61 19.90
N LYS A 111 -2.39 -16.99 20.93
CA LYS A 111 -2.11 -17.38 22.31
C LYS A 111 -2.71 -18.75 22.57
#